data_AF-A0A2J8JG66-F1
#
_entry.id   AF-A0A2J8JG66-F1
#
_cell.length_a   1.000
_cell.length_b   1.000
_cell.length_c   1.000
_cell.angle_alpha   90.00
_cell.angle_beta   90.00
_cell.angle_gamma   90.00
#
_symmetry.space_group_name_H-M   'P 1'
#
loop_
_entity.id
_entity.type
_entity.pdbx_description
1 polymer ?
#
loop_
_entity_poly.entity_id
_entity_poly.type
_entity_poly.pdbx_seq_one_letter_code
_entity_poly.pdbx_strand_id
1 'polypeptide(L)'
;TFPKDPVYTFSISQNPFPIENRDVLGETQDFHSLATYLSQNTSSVFLDTISDFHLLLFLVTNEVMPLQDSISLLLEAVRTRNEELAQTWKRSEQWATIEQLCKTGFHSVA
;
A
#
# COMPACT_ATOMS: atom_id res chain seq x y z
N THR A 1 -7.81 -25.60 7.54
CA THR A 1 -9.05 -25.52 6.73
C THR A 1 -9.43 -24.08 6.55
N PHE A 2 -10.05 -23.72 5.42
CA PHE A 2 -10.59 -22.39 5.20
C PHE A 2 -11.94 -22.22 5.95
N PRO A 3 -12.31 -21.00 6.34
CA PRO A 3 -13.62 -20.73 6.93
C PRO A 3 -14.73 -20.97 5.89
N LYS A 4 -15.92 -21.35 6.39
CA LYS A 4 -17.10 -21.57 5.55
C LYS A 4 -17.51 -20.29 4.82
N ASP A 5 -17.48 -19.18 5.55
CA ASP A 5 -17.68 -17.83 5.03
C ASP A 5 -16.34 -17.10 5.08
N PRO A 6 -15.74 -16.73 3.94
CA PRO A 6 -14.45 -16.06 3.92
C PRO A 6 -14.52 -14.69 4.61
N VAL A 7 -13.74 -14.52 5.67
CA VAL A 7 -13.50 -13.23 6.32
C VAL A 7 -12.09 -12.82 5.97
N TYR A 8 -11.96 -11.97 4.96
CA TYR A 8 -10.67 -11.47 4.54
C TYR A 8 -10.27 -10.27 5.39
N THR A 9 -9.00 -10.22 5.79
CA THR A 9 -8.38 -8.99 6.31
C THR A 9 -7.87 -8.15 5.13
N PHE A 10 -7.12 -8.79 4.23
CA PHE A 10 -6.55 -8.16 3.04
C PHE A 10 -7.46 -8.32 1.80
N SER A 11 -7.44 -7.35 0.93
CA SER A 11 -8.19 -7.33 -0.33
C SER A 11 -7.58 -8.31 -1.34
N ILE A 12 -8.45 -9.00 -2.08
CA ILE A 12 -8.02 -9.80 -3.24
C ILE A 12 -8.15 -8.91 -4.47
N SER A 13 -7.05 -8.28 -4.88
CA SER A 13 -6.99 -7.46 -6.09
C SER A 13 -6.66 -8.31 -7.32
N GLN A 14 -7.21 -7.94 -8.49
CA GLN A 14 -6.79 -8.50 -9.78
C GLN A 14 -5.38 -8.03 -10.18
N ASN A 15 -4.97 -6.85 -9.68
CA ASN A 15 -3.65 -6.28 -9.85
C ASN A 15 -3.06 -6.04 -8.44
N PRO A 16 -2.51 -7.08 -7.78
CA PRO A 16 -1.93 -6.96 -6.44
C PRO A 16 -0.63 -6.17 -6.48
N PHE A 17 -0.21 -5.63 -5.33
CA PHE A 17 1.12 -5.03 -5.22
C PHE A 17 2.19 -6.15 -5.37
N PRO A 18 3.36 -5.86 -6.00
CA PRO A 18 4.40 -6.89 -6.19
C PRO A 18 4.81 -7.55 -4.88
N ILE A 19 5.10 -8.86 -4.94
CA ILE A 19 5.51 -9.64 -3.75
C ILE A 19 7.01 -9.42 -3.50
N GLU A 20 7.40 -9.31 -2.24
CA GLU A 20 8.81 -9.16 -1.84
C GLU A 20 9.69 -10.34 -2.28
N ASN A 21 10.99 -10.07 -2.48
CA ASN A 21 12.01 -11.06 -2.86
C ASN A 21 11.79 -11.73 -4.23
N ARG A 22 11.14 -11.03 -5.16
CA ARG A 22 10.86 -11.53 -6.52
C ARG A 22 11.48 -10.71 -7.65
N ASP A 23 12.52 -9.92 -7.36
CA ASP A 23 13.24 -9.13 -8.36
C ASP A 23 13.76 -9.98 -9.53
N VAL A 24 14.22 -11.21 -9.25
CA VAL A 24 14.68 -12.16 -10.27
C VAL A 24 13.58 -12.62 -11.24
N LEU A 25 12.31 -12.42 -10.88
CA LEU A 25 11.13 -12.67 -11.70
C LEU A 25 10.60 -11.40 -12.38
N GLY A 26 11.26 -10.25 -12.17
CA GLY A 26 10.81 -8.95 -12.66
C GLY A 26 9.75 -8.27 -11.80
N GLU A 27 9.46 -8.80 -10.60
CA GLU A 27 8.57 -8.16 -9.63
C GLU A 27 9.42 -7.33 -8.64
N THR A 28 9.54 -6.03 -8.91
CA THR A 28 10.31 -5.10 -8.05
C THR A 28 9.40 -4.26 -7.17
N GLN A 29 9.74 -4.14 -5.89
CA GLN A 29 9.07 -3.26 -4.94
C GLN A 29 9.82 -1.93 -4.81
N ASP A 30 9.34 -0.90 -5.51
CA ASP A 30 9.86 0.45 -5.46
C ASP A 30 8.72 1.50 -5.58
N PHE A 31 9.07 2.78 -5.57
CA PHE A 31 8.09 3.86 -5.72
C PHE A 31 7.46 3.93 -7.12
N HIS A 32 8.08 3.34 -8.14
CA HIS A 32 7.49 3.26 -9.47
C HIS A 32 6.37 2.21 -9.50
N SER A 33 6.62 1.03 -8.93
CA SER A 33 5.61 -0.01 -8.72
C SER A 33 4.47 0.48 -7.83
N LEU A 34 4.77 1.24 -6.76
CA LEU A 34 3.75 1.87 -5.93
C LEU A 34 2.88 2.86 -6.70
N ALA A 35 3.50 3.77 -7.46
CA ALA A 35 2.77 4.75 -8.23
C ALA A 35 1.88 4.08 -9.30
N THR A 36 2.40 3.02 -9.96
CA THR A 36 1.64 2.19 -10.89
C THR A 36 0.45 1.52 -10.21
N TYR A 37 0.68 0.86 -9.07
CA TYR A 37 -0.38 0.20 -8.28
C TYR A 37 -1.49 1.18 -7.87
N LEU A 38 -1.14 2.36 -7.35
CA LEU A 38 -2.11 3.37 -6.94
C LEU A 38 -2.91 3.93 -8.13
N SER A 39 -2.25 4.16 -9.27
CA SER A 39 -2.91 4.67 -10.49
C SER A 39 -3.96 3.72 -11.07
N GLN A 40 -3.73 2.41 -10.95
CA GLN A 40 -4.65 1.37 -11.43
C GLN A 40 -5.87 1.21 -10.53
N ASN A 41 -5.80 1.67 -9.27
CA ASN A 41 -6.83 1.52 -8.25
C ASN A 41 -7.58 2.83 -7.94
N THR A 42 -7.61 3.78 -8.89
CA THR A 42 -8.24 5.11 -8.69
C THR A 42 -9.75 5.08 -8.46
N SER A 43 -10.44 4.04 -8.94
CA SER A 43 -11.88 3.84 -8.71
C SER A 43 -12.20 3.07 -7.43
N SER A 44 -11.18 2.55 -6.73
CA SER A 44 -11.33 1.75 -5.53
C SER A 44 -11.44 2.63 -4.27
N VAL A 45 -12.13 2.14 -3.25
CA VAL A 45 -12.10 2.76 -1.92
C VAL A 45 -10.67 2.69 -1.39
N PHE A 46 -10.17 3.79 -0.82
CA PHE A 46 -8.78 3.85 -0.34
C PHE A 46 -8.44 2.72 0.64
N LEU A 47 -9.37 2.41 1.54
CA LEU A 47 -9.20 1.31 2.50
C LEU A 47 -9.01 -0.04 1.79
N ASP A 48 -9.73 -0.31 0.70
CA ASP A 48 -9.60 -1.57 -0.03
C ASP A 48 -8.23 -1.66 -0.72
N THR A 49 -7.77 -0.55 -1.31
CA THR A 49 -6.46 -0.45 -1.97
C THR A 49 -5.30 -0.60 -0.97
N ILE A 50 -5.41 0.03 0.21
CA ILE A 50 -4.33 -0.01 1.22
C ILE A 50 -4.36 -1.30 2.04
N SER A 51 -5.46 -2.04 2.02
CA SER A 51 -5.60 -3.36 2.65
C SER A 51 -4.90 -4.46 1.83
N ASP A 52 -3.70 -4.21 1.33
CA ASP A 52 -2.85 -5.15 0.63
C ASP A 52 -1.62 -5.44 1.52
N PHE A 53 -1.42 -6.71 1.86
CA PHE A 53 -0.37 -7.12 2.79
C PHE A 53 1.02 -6.72 2.28
N HIS A 54 1.30 -6.93 1.00
CA HIS A 54 2.62 -6.67 0.42
C HIS A 54 2.89 -5.17 0.32
N LEU A 55 1.84 -4.38 0.07
CA LEU A 55 1.93 -2.93 0.16
C LEU A 55 2.25 -2.46 1.58
N LEU A 56 1.53 -2.96 2.60
CA LEU A 56 1.77 -2.58 3.99
C LEU A 56 3.17 -2.98 4.47
N LEU A 57 3.65 -4.16 4.04
CA LEU A 57 5.00 -4.61 4.31
C LEU A 57 6.02 -3.67 3.66
N PHE A 58 5.86 -3.34 2.38
CA PHE A 58 6.71 -2.39 1.69
C PHE A 58 6.75 -1.03 2.41
N LEU A 59 5.59 -0.49 2.80
CA LEU A 59 5.52 0.79 3.51
C LEU A 59 6.29 0.78 4.83
N VAL A 60 6.29 -0.32 5.58
CA VAL A 60 6.97 -0.40 6.88
C VAL A 60 8.44 -0.82 6.80
N THR A 61 8.87 -1.50 5.73
CA THR A 61 10.26 -1.95 5.55
C THR A 61 11.07 -1.06 4.62
N ASN A 62 10.45 -0.15 3.88
CA ASN A 62 11.16 0.76 2.99
C ASN A 62 12.00 1.77 3.80
N GLU A 63 13.32 1.76 3.56
CA GLU A 63 14.26 2.61 4.30
C GLU A 63 14.27 4.09 3.84
N VAL A 64 13.72 4.39 2.66
CA VAL A 64 13.64 5.78 2.15
C VAL A 64 12.68 6.60 3.00
N MET A 65 11.63 5.96 3.53
CA MET A 65 10.68 6.59 4.43
C MET A 65 10.32 5.64 5.58
N PRO A 66 11.04 5.71 6.72
CA PRO A 66 10.77 4.86 7.87
C PRO A 66 9.42 5.19 8.50
N LEU A 67 8.42 4.34 8.28
CA LEU A 67 7.05 4.53 8.79
C LEU A 67 6.74 3.72 10.05
N GLN A 68 7.70 2.96 10.59
CA GLN A 68 7.48 2.01 11.68
C GLN A 68 6.74 2.64 12.88
N ASP A 69 7.13 3.85 13.27
CA ASP A 69 6.53 4.54 14.42
C ASP A 69 5.18 5.21 14.11
N SER A 70 4.84 5.40 12.83
CA SER A 70 3.64 6.14 12.41
C SER A 70 2.55 5.25 11.81
N ILE A 71 2.89 4.06 11.29
CA ILE A 71 1.97 3.21 10.52
C ILE A 71 0.84 2.59 11.36
N SER A 72 0.93 2.64 12.69
CA SER A 72 -0.03 2.02 13.61
C SER A 72 -1.49 2.42 13.32
N LEU A 73 -1.74 3.69 12.97
CA LEU A 73 -3.08 4.17 12.63
C LEU A 73 -3.65 3.47 11.38
N LEU A 74 -2.81 3.27 10.36
CA LEU A 74 -3.18 2.60 9.12
C LEU A 74 -3.42 1.10 9.35
N LEU A 75 -2.55 0.44 10.12
CA LEU A 75 -2.72 -0.97 10.45
C LEU A 75 -4.01 -1.20 11.25
N GLU A 76 -4.36 -0.29 12.15
CA GLU A 76 -5.63 -0.34 12.86
C GLU A 76 -6.81 -0.21 11.90
N ALA A 77 -6.77 0.76 10.99
CA ALA A 77 -7.79 0.95 9.96
C ALA A 77 -8.04 -0.33 9.14
N VAL A 78 -6.97 -0.98 8.68
CA VAL A 78 -7.03 -2.24 7.92
C VAL A 78 -7.59 -3.37 8.78
N ARG A 79 -7.06 -3.54 9.99
CA ARG A 79 -7.46 -4.61 10.93
C ARG A 79 -8.93 -4.54 11.30
N THR A 80 -9.47 -3.34 11.52
CA THR A 80 -10.86 -3.13 11.96
C THR A 80 -11.80 -2.75 10.82
N ARG A 81 -11.33 -2.73 9.57
CA ARG A 81 -12.11 -2.27 8.41
C ARG A 81 -12.69 -0.86 8.61
N ASN A 82 -11.93 0.04 9.23
CA ASN A 82 -12.39 1.39 9.58
C ASN A 82 -11.97 2.42 8.53
N GLU A 83 -12.92 2.84 7.69
CA GLU A 83 -12.68 3.82 6.64
C GLU A 83 -12.29 5.20 7.17
N GLU A 84 -12.81 5.63 8.32
CA GLU A 84 -12.52 6.95 8.88
C GLU A 84 -11.04 7.07 9.31
N LEU A 85 -10.51 6.02 9.94
CA LEU A 85 -9.09 5.96 10.28
C LEU A 85 -8.22 5.93 9.01
N ALA A 86 -8.65 5.20 7.98
CA ALA A 86 -7.95 5.17 6.69
C ALA A 86 -7.94 6.55 6.01
N GLN A 87 -9.06 7.29 6.02
CA GLN A 87 -9.12 8.65 5.50
C GLN A 87 -8.29 9.62 6.33
N THR A 88 -8.22 9.44 7.65
CA THR A 88 -7.34 10.21 8.52
C THR A 88 -5.88 10.00 8.15
N TRP A 89 -5.46 8.74 7.95
CA TRP A 89 -4.12 8.42 7.47
C TRP A 89 -3.83 9.02 6.09
N LYS A 90 -4.77 8.94 5.15
CA LYS A 90 -4.63 9.51 3.81
C LYS A 90 -4.36 11.03 3.81
N ARG A 91 -4.79 11.75 4.86
CA ARG A 91 -4.55 13.19 5.02
C ARG A 91 -3.27 13.54 5.78
N SER A 92 -2.50 12.53 6.21
CA SER A 92 -1.26 12.73 6.98
C SER A 92 -0.11 13.27 6.12
N GLU A 93 0.86 13.91 6.76
CA GLU A 93 2.11 14.35 6.11
C GLU A 93 2.92 13.15 5.57
N GLN A 94 2.81 12.01 6.25
CA GLN A 94 3.46 10.78 5.83
C GLN A 94 2.93 10.33 4.47
N TRP A 95 1.59 10.26 4.33
CA TRP A 95 0.98 9.90 3.05
C TRP A 95 1.29 10.93 1.95
N ALA A 96 1.25 12.22 2.26
CA ALA A 96 1.63 13.27 1.31
C ALA A 96 3.07 13.10 0.79
N THR A 97 3.99 12.68 1.67
CA THR A 97 5.39 12.40 1.30
C THR A 97 5.49 11.18 0.38
N ILE A 98 4.75 10.09 0.66
CA ILE A 98 4.68 8.91 -0.22
C ILE A 98 4.18 9.30 -1.61
N GLU A 99 3.10 10.09 -1.68
CA GLU A 99 2.56 10.59 -2.95
C GLU A 99 3.58 11.43 -3.71
N GLN A 100 4.38 12.23 -3.00
CA GLN A 100 5.45 13.01 -3.62
C GLN A 100 6.58 12.13 -4.15
N LEU A 101 7.00 11.11 -3.40
CA LEU A 101 8.02 10.14 -3.85
C LEU A 101 7.58 9.40 -5.10
N CYS A 102 6.30 8.97 -5.15
CA CYS A 102 5.68 8.38 -6.33
C CYS A 102 5.79 9.30 -7.57
N LYS A 103 5.55 10.61 -7.41
CA LYS A 103 5.67 11.59 -8.51
C LYS A 103 7.12 11.81 -8.95
N THR A 104 8.06 11.89 -8.00
CA THR A 104 9.47 12.12 -8.33
C THR A 104 10.11 10.93 -9.05
N GLY A 105 9.73 9.69 -8.69
CA GLY A 105 10.18 8.49 -9.39
C GLY A 105 9.74 8.44 -10.86
N PHE A 106 8.61 9.07 -11.19
CA PHE A 106 8.11 9.19 -12.57
C PHE A 106 8.95 10.10 -13.47
N HIS A 107 9.73 11.04 -12.92
CA HIS A 107 10.48 12.01 -13.71
C HIS A 107 11.93 11.61 -14.04
N SER A 108 12.46 10.53 -13.44
CA SER A 108 13.85 10.12 -13.68
C SER A 108 14.06 9.24 -14.91
N VAL A 109 13.02 8.96 -15.71
CA VAL A 109 13.05 8.07 -16.88
C VAL A 109 12.44 8.69 -18.16
N ALA A 110 12.34 10.02 -18.24
CA ALA A 110 11.90 10.74 -19.44
C ALA A 110 13.06 11.47 -20.13
#